data_AF-A0A7T4YGW3-F1
#
_entry.id   AF-A0A7T4YGW3-F1
#
_cell.length_a   1.000
_cell.length_b   1.000
_cell.length_c   1.000
_cell.angle_alpha   90.00
_cell.angle_beta   90.00
_cell.angle_gamma   90.00
#
_symmetry.space_group_name_H-M   'P 1'
#
loop_
_entity.id
_entity.type
_entity.pdbx_description
1 polymer ?
#
loop_
_entity_poly.entity_id
_entity_poly.type
_entity_poly.pdbx_seq_one_letter_code
_entity_poly.pdbx_strand_id
1 'polypeptide(L)' 'MSIDPSLKSGSGLSKHRNVLTRAERIEKLAANGKFDKDSGDPLGLPKVGSRKVVTGKKK' A
#
# COMPACT_ATOMS: atom_id res chain seq x y z
N MET A 1 5.73 -3.26 -6.32
CA MET A 1 7.10 -3.22 -6.88
C MET A 1 6.93 -3.43 -8.37
N SER A 2 7.32 -2.46 -9.18
CA SER A 2 7.31 -2.63 -10.64
C SER A 2 8.34 -3.71 -10.97
N ILE A 3 7.89 -4.78 -11.62
CA ILE A 3 8.75 -5.79 -12.22
C ILE A 3 8.53 -5.71 -13.71
N ASP A 4 9.60 -5.84 -14.49
CA ASP A 4 9.46 -5.91 -15.93
C ASP A 4 8.62 -7.14 -16.31
N PRO A 5 7.67 -7.05 -17.26
CA PRO A 5 6.81 -8.17 -17.63
C PRO A 5 7.57 -9.45 -18.02
N SER A 6 8.78 -9.32 -18.59
CA SER A 6 9.62 -10.46 -18.98
C SER A 6 10.19 -11.23 -17.77
N LEU A 7 10.31 -10.59 -16.62
CA LEU A 7 10.84 -11.17 -15.38
C LEU A 7 9.74 -11.78 -14.48
N LYS A 8 8.50 -11.87 -14.98
CA LYS A 8 7.34 -12.34 -14.22
C LYS A 8 7.26 -13.88 -14.24
N SER A 9 8.19 -14.55 -13.56
CA SER A 9 8.19 -16.02 -13.41
C SER A 9 7.22 -16.48 -12.31
N GLY A 10 6.00 -16.90 -12.68
CA GLY A 10 5.06 -17.62 -11.79
C GLY A 10 4.76 -16.97 -10.42
N SER A 11 4.09 -17.71 -9.52
CA SER A 11 3.61 -17.22 -8.22
C SER A 11 4.71 -16.94 -7.17
N GLY A 12 5.98 -17.27 -7.47
CA GLY A 12 7.11 -17.20 -6.52
C GLY A 12 7.45 -15.78 -6.03
N LEU A 13 6.95 -14.74 -6.70
CA LEU A 13 7.17 -13.34 -6.36
C LEU A 13 5.91 -12.63 -5.81
N SER A 14 4.87 -13.38 -5.43
CA SER A 14 3.72 -12.83 -4.68
C SER A 14 4.11 -12.49 -3.24
N LYS A 15 5.05 -11.55 -3.10
CA LYS A 15 5.51 -11.02 -1.82
C LYS A 15 4.55 -9.94 -1.35
N HIS A 16 4.46 -9.80 -0.03
CA HIS A 16 3.77 -8.67 0.58
C HIS A 16 4.38 -7.33 0.10
N ARG A 17 3.53 -6.37 -0.26
CA ARG A 17 3.96 -5.03 -0.68
C ARG A 17 4.28 -4.17 0.54
N ASN A 18 5.35 -3.37 0.48
CA ASN A 18 5.73 -2.51 1.61
C ASN A 18 4.93 -1.21 1.68
N VAL A 19 4.40 -0.73 0.55
CA VAL A 19 3.62 0.52 0.46
C VAL A 19 2.26 0.19 -0.15
N LEU A 20 1.21 0.83 0.36
CA LEU A 20 -0.14 0.73 -0.14
C LEU A 20 -0.25 1.32 -1.56
N THR A 21 -1.23 0.84 -2.33
CA THR A 21 -1.55 1.42 -3.64
C THR A 21 -2.05 2.86 -3.48
N ARG A 22 -2.08 3.63 -4.57
CA ARG A 22 -2.54 5.02 -4.50
C ARG A 22 -3.96 5.14 -3.94
N ALA A 23 -4.90 4.31 -4.41
CA ALA A 23 -6.27 4.28 -3.89
C ALA A 23 -6.32 3.96 -2.40
N GLU A 24 -5.63 2.89 -1.97
CA GLU A 24 -5.52 2.51 -0.56
C GLU A 24 -4.90 3.63 0.30
N ARG A 25 -3.94 4.40 -0.24
CA ARG A 25 -3.33 5.55 0.45
C ARG A 25 -4.31 6.70 0.63
N ILE A 26 -5.08 7.03 -0.40
CA ILE A 26 -6.11 8.08 -0.34
C ILE A 26 -7.11 7.77 0.77
N GLU A 27 -7.63 6.54 0.79
CA GLU A 27 -8.57 6.10 1.83
C GLU A 27 -7.99 6.20 3.23
N LYS A 28 -6.76 5.70 3.42
CA LYS A 28 -6.10 5.68 4.73
C LYS A 28 -5.68 7.08 5.19
N LEU A 29 -5.29 7.98 4.29
CA LEU A 29 -4.96 9.36 4.65
C LEU A 29 -6.22 10.17 4.94
N ALA A 30 -7.29 9.96 4.18
CA ALA A 30 -8.58 10.59 4.43
C ALA A 30 -9.19 10.14 5.76
N ALA A 31 -9.10 8.85 6.09
CA ALA A 31 -9.53 8.33 7.40
C ALA A 31 -8.74 8.97 8.57
N ASN A 32 -7.49 9.36 8.34
CA ASN A 32 -6.65 10.05 9.32
C ASN A 32 -6.81 11.58 9.29
N GLY A 33 -7.73 12.12 8.49
CA GLY A 33 -7.92 13.57 8.33
C GLY A 33 -6.75 14.30 7.66
N LYS A 34 -5.86 13.58 6.97
CA LYS A 34 -4.64 14.12 6.34
C LYS A 34 -4.77 14.31 4.83
N PHE A 35 -5.92 14.00 4.26
CA PHE A 35 -6.20 14.14 2.84
C PHE A 35 -7.69 14.41 2.64
N ASP A 36 -7.99 15.46 1.88
CA ASP A 36 -9.34 15.75 1.42
C ASP A 36 -9.58 15.02 0.08
N LYS A 37 -10.64 14.22 0.02
CA LYS A 37 -10.98 13.44 -1.18
C LYS A 37 -11.54 14.30 -2.30
N ASP A 38 -12.13 15.43 -1.98
CA ASP A 38 -12.85 16.26 -2.95
C ASP A 38 -11.90 17.28 -3.61
N SER A 39 -10.95 17.82 -2.85
CA SER A 39 -10.01 18.86 -3.32
C SER A 39 -8.54 18.41 -3.42
N GLY A 40 -8.19 17.26 -2.83
CA GLY A 40 -6.81 16.82 -2.74
C GLY A 40 -6.26 16.22 -4.04
N ASP A 41 -5.02 16.57 -4.39
CA ASP A 41 -4.33 15.97 -5.53
C ASP A 41 -3.94 14.50 -5.24
N PRO A 42 -4.38 13.52 -6.06
CA PRO A 42 -3.98 12.12 -5.93
C PRO A 42 -2.50 11.85 -6.26
N LEU A 43 -1.78 12.82 -6.84
CA LEU A 43 -0.34 12.77 -7.08
C LEU A 43 0.44 13.32 -5.87
N GLY A 44 1.70 12.90 -5.70
CA GLY A 44 2.55 13.41 -4.60
C GLY A 44 2.23 12.90 -3.18
N LEU A 45 1.26 12.01 -2.99
CA LEU A 45 0.87 11.50 -1.67
C LEU A 45 2.05 10.90 -0.87
N PRO A 46 2.09 11.09 0.46
CA PRO A 46 3.11 10.48 1.31
C PRO A 46 3.07 8.95 1.24
N LYS A 47 4.22 8.30 1.49
CA LYS A 47 4.32 6.83 1.50
C LYS A 47 3.61 6.29 2.73
N VAL A 48 2.58 5.46 2.54
CA VAL A 48 1.88 4.77 3.63
C VAL A 48 2.23 3.30 3.59
N GLY A 49 2.81 2.80 4.69
CA GLY A 49 3.23 1.42 4.80
C GLY A 49 2.06 0.45 4.88
N SER A 50 2.17 -0.66 4.15
CA SER A 50 1.42 -1.88 4.45
C SER A 50 2.29 -2.68 5.42
N ARG A 51 1.76 -3.06 6.58
CA ARG A 51 2.50 -3.82 7.60
C ARG A 51 1.63 -5.00 8.00
N LYS A 52 2.15 -6.23 7.82
CA LYS A 52 1.57 -7.41 8.46
C LYS A 52 1.99 -7.41 9.93
N VAL A 53 1.04 -7.19 10.82
CA VAL A 53 1.26 -7.39 12.25
C VAL A 53 1.01 -8.86 12.53
N VAL A 54 2.05 -9.60 12.92
CA VAL A 54 1.89 -10.96 13.45
C VAL A 54 1.57 -10.80 14.94
N THR A 55 0.28 -10.83 15.30
CA THR A 55 -0.09 -10.95 16.70
C THR A 55 0.27 -12.36 17.16
N GLY A 56 1.12 -12.46 18.19
CA GLY A 56 1.58 -13.74 18.73
C GLY A 56 0.38 -14.63 19.06
N LYS A 57 0.48 -15.91 18.69
CA LYS A 57 -0.49 -16.94 19.08
C LYS A 57 -0.73 -16.82 20.59
N LYS A 58 -1.99 -16.68 21.02
CA LYS A 58 -2.32 -16.82 22.44
C LYS A 58 -1.83 -18.20 22.88
N LYS A 59 -1.02 -18.21 23.95
CA LYS A 59 -0.72 -19.44 24.70
C LYS A 59 -2.01 -20.01 25.26
#